data_AF-A0A0H2TJZ2-F1
#
_entry.id   AF-A0A0H2TJZ2-F1
#
_cell.length_a   1.000
_cell.length_b   1.000
_cell.length_c   1.000
_cell.angle_alpha   90.00
_cell.angle_beta   90.00
_cell.angle_gamma   90.00
#
_symmetry.space_group_name_H-M   'P 1'
#
loop_
_entity.id
_entity.type
_entity.pdbx_description
1 polymer ?
#
loop_
_entity_poly.entity_id
_entity_poly.type
_entity_poly.pdbx_seq_one_letter_code
_entity_poly.pdbx_strand_id
1 'polypeptide(L)'
;MPSRSSSRTSAAEQEDNSPGSVYLVSGDGHLLSLPIPSSSPKDPLGWSLLKRCRIICIITAMGAIGVAIQQFPGLIFKALIHEMGEAVAFGPFTISHIAAVPTLFMGIGCVIWTPMSLWLGRRPVLILCAALMPLATLLSGVSTSFGVYILAIALQGLANGVVFSTAMLVIIDLTFIHQRSNAIAANWGLATFVTQLLICIVPLTNDLSTQWRPMYRVWAIPEAVLFVLVWLFVPETYFLRPPVALDGRILVQGGSEKIRMYDDWDEVPGGRPTP
;
A
#
# COMPACT_ATOMS: atom_id res chain seq x y z
N MET A 1 40.44 21.80 -56.36
CA MET A 1 39.40 22.67 -55.77
C MET A 1 38.40 21.78 -55.04
N PRO A 2 38.41 21.75 -53.70
CA PRO A 2 37.54 20.89 -52.90
C PRO A 2 36.18 21.54 -52.62
N SER A 3 35.10 20.76 -52.75
CA SER A 3 33.73 21.16 -52.40
C SER A 3 33.52 21.09 -50.88
N ARG A 4 33.19 22.23 -50.28
CA ARG A 4 32.71 22.36 -48.90
C ARG A 4 31.32 21.74 -48.78
N SER A 5 31.21 20.51 -48.25
CA SER A 5 29.97 20.04 -47.61
C SER A 5 30.03 20.42 -46.13
N SER A 6 29.32 21.48 -45.79
CA SER A 6 29.15 21.97 -44.43
C SER A 6 28.41 20.95 -43.58
N SER A 7 29.07 20.55 -42.50
CA SER A 7 28.51 20.09 -41.23
C SER A 7 27.10 20.65 -40.94
N ARG A 8 26.10 19.77 -40.94
CA ARG A 8 24.93 19.91 -40.08
C ARG A 8 24.87 18.70 -39.16
N THR A 9 25.80 18.72 -38.21
CA THR A 9 25.55 18.25 -36.86
C THR A 9 24.37 19.07 -36.34
N SER A 10 23.17 18.50 -36.40
CA SER A 10 22.01 19.02 -35.68
C SER A 10 21.60 17.91 -34.72
N ALA A 11 22.09 18.04 -33.48
CA ALA A 11 21.47 17.58 -32.23
C ALA A 11 20.25 16.67 -32.48
N ALA A 12 20.28 15.36 -32.30
CA ALA A 12 20.57 14.72 -31.02
C ALA A 12 20.26 15.68 -29.86
N GLU A 13 19.00 16.13 -29.79
CA GLU A 13 18.43 16.61 -28.53
C GLU A 13 18.68 15.48 -27.54
N GLN A 14 19.68 15.71 -26.69
CA GLN A 14 19.96 14.89 -25.53
C GLN A 14 18.63 14.70 -24.81
N GLU A 15 18.18 13.46 -24.77
CA GLU A 15 17.13 13.02 -23.84
C GLU A 15 17.47 13.60 -22.48
N ASP A 16 16.75 14.66 -22.07
CA ASP A 16 16.77 15.11 -20.70
C ASP A 16 15.94 14.12 -19.88
N ASN A 17 16.54 12.94 -19.71
CA ASN A 17 16.14 11.89 -18.79
C ASN A 17 16.50 12.31 -17.35
N SER A 18 16.50 13.62 -17.05
CA SER A 18 16.52 14.14 -15.70
C SER A 18 15.20 13.76 -15.03
N PRO A 19 15.24 13.11 -13.86
CA PRO A 19 14.03 12.87 -13.07
C PRO A 19 13.40 14.21 -12.69
N GLY A 20 12.40 14.66 -13.46
CA GLY A 20 11.76 15.97 -13.31
C GLY A 20 11.25 16.64 -14.60
N SER A 21 11.58 16.15 -15.80
CA SER A 21 11.22 16.79 -17.08
C SER A 21 9.75 16.59 -17.52
N VAL A 22 8.88 16.07 -16.65
CA VAL A 22 7.45 15.97 -16.97
C VAL A 22 6.83 17.35 -16.87
N TYR A 23 6.66 18.02 -18.01
CA TYR A 23 5.96 19.30 -18.10
C TYR A 23 4.52 19.15 -17.56
N LEU A 24 4.28 19.69 -16.36
CA LEU A 24 2.96 19.74 -15.72
C LEU A 24 2.07 20.85 -16.27
N VAL A 25 2.57 21.66 -17.20
CA VAL A 25 1.87 22.78 -17.81
C VAL A 25 1.91 22.57 -19.33
N SER A 26 0.73 22.50 -19.95
CA SER A 26 0.60 22.42 -21.41
C SER A 26 1.16 23.68 -22.07
N GLY A 27 1.47 23.63 -23.37
CA GLY A 27 1.86 24.83 -24.14
C GLY A 27 0.90 26.02 -23.98
N ASP A 28 -0.37 25.75 -23.67
CA ASP A 28 -1.44 26.74 -23.45
C ASP A 28 -1.49 27.33 -22.02
N GLY A 29 -0.56 26.98 -21.13
CA GLY A 29 -0.50 27.50 -19.76
C GLY A 29 -1.46 26.84 -18.76
N HIS A 30 -2.22 25.83 -19.18
CA HIS A 30 -3.09 25.03 -18.29
C HIS A 30 -2.33 23.89 -17.60
N LEU A 31 -2.63 23.64 -16.32
CA LEU A 31 -2.04 22.55 -15.56
C LEU A 31 -2.58 21.20 -16.07
N LEU A 32 -1.67 20.37 -16.57
CA LEU A 32 -1.99 19.07 -17.13
C LEU A 32 -2.29 18.08 -16.00
N SER A 33 -3.51 17.53 -15.99
CA SER A 33 -3.91 16.50 -15.04
C SER A 33 -3.33 15.16 -15.44
N LEU A 34 -2.07 14.92 -15.08
CA LEU A 34 -1.43 13.62 -15.22
C LEU A 34 -1.78 12.75 -14.00
N PRO A 35 -2.09 11.46 -14.17
CA PRO A 35 -2.28 10.73 -15.43
C PRO A 35 -3.54 11.13 -16.22
N ILE A 36 -3.48 11.09 -17.56
CA ILE A 36 -4.64 11.37 -18.41
C ILE A 36 -5.69 10.26 -18.20
N PRO A 37 -6.93 10.59 -17.80
CA PRO A 37 -7.96 9.59 -17.56
C PRO A 37 -8.37 8.91 -18.88
N SER A 38 -8.48 7.60 -18.87
CA SER A 38 -9.03 6.81 -19.97
C SER A 38 -10.56 6.88 -20.00
N SER A 39 -11.16 6.71 -21.18
CA SER A 39 -12.62 6.54 -21.34
C SER A 39 -13.14 5.20 -20.82
N SER A 40 -12.27 4.27 -20.44
CA SER A 40 -12.65 2.97 -19.91
C SER A 40 -13.29 3.06 -18.51
N PRO A 41 -14.46 2.43 -18.27
CA PRO A 41 -15.09 2.36 -16.93
C PRO A 41 -14.21 1.71 -15.85
N LYS A 42 -13.15 1.00 -16.26
CA LYS A 42 -12.18 0.34 -15.38
C LYS A 42 -11.09 1.28 -14.88
N ASP A 43 -10.98 2.50 -15.41
CA ASP A 43 -9.98 3.46 -14.92
C ASP A 43 -10.38 4.01 -13.53
N PRO A 44 -9.58 3.76 -12.48
CA PRO A 44 -9.83 4.30 -11.15
C PRO A 44 -9.90 5.84 -11.12
N LEU A 45 -9.24 6.53 -12.04
CA LEU A 45 -9.29 7.99 -12.18
C LEU A 45 -10.60 8.52 -12.76
N GLY A 46 -11.48 7.65 -13.28
CA GLY A 46 -12.81 8.03 -13.78
C GLY A 46 -13.93 7.87 -12.75
N TRP A 47 -13.66 7.22 -11.61
CA TRP A 47 -14.71 6.88 -10.64
C TRP A 47 -15.24 8.10 -9.87
N SER A 48 -16.50 8.04 -9.42
CA SER A 48 -17.09 9.09 -8.58
C SER A 48 -16.28 9.31 -7.29
N LEU A 49 -16.21 10.55 -6.84
CA LEU A 49 -15.44 10.93 -5.65
C LEU A 49 -15.86 10.13 -4.41
N LEU A 50 -17.16 9.90 -4.23
CA LEU A 50 -17.70 9.08 -3.15
C LEU A 50 -17.23 7.62 -3.21
N LYS A 51 -17.07 7.04 -4.42
CA LYS A 51 -16.49 5.69 -4.56
C LYS A 51 -15.03 5.67 -4.14
N ARG A 52 -14.23 6.67 -4.54
CA ARG A 52 -12.81 6.76 -4.17
C ARG A 52 -12.62 6.99 -2.67
N CYS A 53 -13.38 7.92 -2.09
CA CYS A 53 -13.34 8.19 -0.65
C CYS A 53 -13.71 6.94 0.16
N ARG A 54 -14.74 6.18 -0.24
CA ARG A 54 -15.07 4.92 0.44
C ARG A 54 -13.92 3.91 0.41
N ILE A 55 -13.28 3.73 -0.75
CA ILE A 55 -12.14 2.80 -0.90
C ILE A 55 -10.98 3.25 -0.01
N ILE A 56 -10.64 4.54 -0.05
CA ILE A 56 -9.57 5.12 0.78
C ILE A 56 -9.92 4.90 2.25
N CYS A 57 -11.11 5.26 2.72
CA CYS A 57 -11.52 5.08 4.11
C CYS A 57 -11.42 3.61 4.59
N ILE A 58 -11.82 2.64 3.76
CA ILE A 58 -11.71 1.22 4.11
C ILE A 58 -10.24 0.80 4.25
N ILE A 59 -9.39 1.23 3.31
CA ILE A 59 -7.96 0.95 3.34
C ILE A 59 -7.28 1.63 4.54
N THR A 60 -7.62 2.89 4.83
CA THR A 60 -7.15 3.62 6.01
C THR A 60 -7.55 2.91 7.29
N ALA A 61 -8.81 2.45 7.39
CA ALA A 61 -9.31 1.75 8.57
C ALA A 61 -8.62 0.39 8.76
N MET A 62 -8.42 -0.35 7.66
CA MET A 62 -7.63 -1.59 7.67
C MET A 62 -6.21 -1.35 8.18
N GLY A 63 -5.54 -0.31 7.66
CA GLY A 63 -4.21 0.06 8.13
C GLY A 63 -4.17 0.50 9.59
N ALA A 64 -5.14 1.33 10.01
CA ALA A 64 -5.16 1.87 11.35
C ALA A 64 -5.37 0.80 12.41
N ILE A 65 -6.31 -0.13 12.17
CA ILE A 65 -6.60 -1.26 13.07
C ILE A 65 -5.46 -2.29 13.06
N GLY A 66 -4.94 -2.64 11.88
CA GLY A 66 -3.82 -3.59 11.77
C GLY A 66 -2.56 -3.10 12.50
N VAL A 67 -2.18 -1.84 12.31
CA VAL A 67 -1.06 -1.23 13.05
C VAL A 67 -1.35 -1.12 14.55
N ALA A 68 -2.60 -0.84 14.96
CA ALA A 68 -2.94 -0.78 16.39
C ALA A 68 -2.73 -2.15 17.08
N ILE A 69 -3.21 -3.23 16.47
CA ILE A 69 -3.07 -4.60 16.99
C ILE A 69 -1.61 -5.02 17.03
N GLN A 70 -0.82 -4.59 16.04
CA GLN A 70 0.62 -4.86 15.99
C GLN A 70 1.40 -4.30 17.21
N GLN A 71 0.87 -3.27 17.88
CA GLN A 71 1.46 -2.69 19.09
C GLN A 71 1.06 -3.41 20.39
N PHE A 72 0.03 -4.25 20.36
CA PHE A 72 -0.46 -4.98 21.55
C PHE A 72 0.61 -5.83 22.24
N PRO A 73 1.50 -6.55 21.52
CA PRO A 73 2.56 -7.33 22.16
C PRO A 73 3.47 -6.48 23.06
N GLY A 74 3.71 -5.22 22.71
CA GLY A 74 4.46 -4.27 23.56
C GLY A 74 3.68 -3.84 24.80
N LEU A 75 2.35 -3.70 24.68
CA LEU A 75 1.48 -3.30 25.78
C LEU A 75 1.28 -4.40 26.83
N ILE A 76 1.23 -5.66 26.39
CA ILE A 76 1.03 -6.82 27.27
C ILE A 76 2.35 -7.43 27.78
N PHE A 77 3.49 -6.81 27.46
CA PHE A 77 4.83 -7.34 27.76
C PHE A 77 4.98 -7.82 29.21
N LYS A 78 4.54 -7.00 30.18
CA LYS A 78 4.61 -7.33 31.62
C LYS A 78 3.70 -8.50 31.99
N ALA A 79 2.48 -8.54 31.44
CA ALA A 79 1.52 -9.61 31.70
C ALA A 79 2.03 -10.95 31.15
N LEU A 80 2.65 -10.91 29.97
CA LEU A 80 3.20 -12.10 29.35
C LEU A 80 4.43 -12.65 30.09
N ILE A 81 5.29 -11.77 30.62
CA ILE A 81 6.39 -12.18 31.51
C ILE A 81 5.85 -12.89 32.76
N HIS A 82 4.79 -12.34 33.37
CA HIS A 82 4.20 -12.93 34.55
C HIS A 82 3.58 -14.32 34.29
N GLU A 83 2.96 -14.54 33.13
CA GLU A 83 2.34 -15.83 32.78
C GLU A 83 3.35 -16.88 32.28
N MET A 84 4.31 -16.49 31.43
CA MET A 84 5.18 -17.43 30.73
C MET A 84 6.60 -17.51 31.30
N GLY A 85 6.98 -16.57 32.17
CA GLY A 85 8.33 -16.48 32.74
C GLY A 85 9.32 -15.77 31.81
N GLU A 86 10.33 -15.11 32.40
CA GLU A 86 11.32 -14.31 31.67
C GLU A 86 12.25 -15.15 30.76
N ALA A 87 12.48 -16.41 31.13
CA ALA A 87 13.41 -17.30 30.43
C ALA A 87 12.79 -18.04 29.23
N VAL A 88 11.52 -17.78 28.91
CA VAL A 88 10.85 -18.42 27.77
C VAL A 88 11.43 -17.90 26.45
N ALA A 89 11.81 -18.84 25.59
CA ALA A 89 12.38 -18.58 24.29
C ALA A 89 11.84 -19.58 23.25
N PHE A 90 11.78 -19.13 22.00
CA PHE A 90 11.48 -19.95 20.84
C PHE A 90 12.50 -19.64 19.74
N GLY A 91 13.50 -20.53 19.60
CA GLY A 91 14.64 -20.31 18.72
C GLY A 91 15.40 -19.03 19.09
N PRO A 92 15.65 -18.09 18.17
CA PRO A 92 16.33 -16.83 18.47
C PRO A 92 15.43 -15.79 19.16
N PHE A 93 14.11 -16.03 19.22
CA PHE A 93 13.15 -15.08 19.77
C PHE A 93 12.94 -15.32 21.26
N THR A 94 13.24 -14.30 22.06
CA THR A 94 12.96 -14.25 23.50
C THR A 94 11.83 -13.26 23.77
N ILE A 95 11.30 -13.27 25.00
CA ILE A 95 10.23 -12.36 25.40
C ILE A 95 10.59 -10.88 25.21
N SER A 96 11.86 -10.49 25.36
CA SER A 96 12.36 -9.13 25.10
C SER A 96 12.12 -8.65 23.67
N HIS A 97 12.02 -9.57 22.71
CA HIS A 97 11.87 -9.24 21.29
C HIS A 97 10.41 -9.17 20.83
N ILE A 98 9.44 -9.39 21.70
CA ILE A 98 8.05 -9.60 21.30
C ILE A 98 7.39 -8.40 20.63
N ALA A 99 7.82 -7.19 20.98
CA ALA A 99 7.37 -5.95 20.32
C ALA A 99 8.05 -5.74 18.95
N ALA A 100 9.27 -6.28 18.77
CA ALA A 100 10.06 -6.13 17.55
C ALA A 100 9.69 -7.16 16.47
N VAL A 101 9.36 -8.39 16.86
CA VAL A 101 8.97 -9.49 15.95
C VAL A 101 7.92 -9.06 14.92
N PRO A 102 6.74 -8.54 15.31
CA PRO A 102 5.72 -8.21 14.32
C PRO A 102 6.19 -7.09 13.38
N THR A 103 6.99 -6.13 13.86
CA THR A 103 7.56 -5.06 13.03
C THR A 103 8.56 -5.59 12.00
N LEU A 104 9.39 -6.56 12.39
CA LEU A 104 10.32 -7.25 11.49
C LEU A 104 9.57 -7.97 10.36
N PHE A 105 8.55 -8.76 10.71
CA PHE A 105 7.74 -9.49 9.73
C PHE A 105 6.90 -8.58 8.84
N MET A 106 6.50 -7.40 9.32
CA MET A 106 5.88 -6.36 8.50
C MET A 106 6.82 -5.84 7.42
N GLY A 107 8.09 -5.59 7.75
CA GLY A 107 9.10 -5.22 6.75
C GLY A 107 9.26 -6.30 5.67
N ILE A 108 9.34 -7.58 6.08
CA ILE A 108 9.38 -8.72 5.16
C ILE A 108 8.11 -8.78 4.30
N GLY A 109 6.94 -8.56 4.90
CA GLY A 109 5.66 -8.50 4.22
C GLY A 109 5.65 -7.44 3.12
N CYS A 110 6.14 -6.22 3.39
CA CYS A 110 6.23 -5.16 2.39
C CYS A 110 7.01 -5.59 1.14
N VAL A 111 8.12 -6.31 1.32
CA VAL A 111 8.97 -6.80 0.21
C VAL A 111 8.27 -7.89 -0.59
N ILE A 112 7.48 -8.76 0.05
CA ILE A 112 6.75 -9.86 -0.61
C ILE A 112 5.49 -9.36 -1.33
N TRP A 113 4.70 -8.51 -0.68
CA TRP A 113 3.40 -8.08 -1.23
C TRP A 113 3.54 -7.09 -2.37
N THR A 114 4.61 -6.29 -2.41
CA THR A 114 4.86 -5.33 -3.51
C THR A 114 4.90 -6.00 -4.89
N PRO A 115 5.82 -6.96 -5.18
CA PRO A 115 5.85 -7.66 -6.47
C PRO A 115 4.60 -8.49 -6.69
N MET A 116 4.04 -9.09 -5.63
CA MET A 116 2.81 -9.88 -5.75
C MET A 116 1.63 -9.03 -6.24
N SER A 117 1.53 -7.79 -5.76
CA SER A 117 0.48 -6.85 -6.17
C SER A 117 0.63 -6.32 -7.60
N LEU A 118 1.84 -6.38 -8.16
CA LEU A 118 2.09 -6.08 -9.57
C LEU A 118 1.73 -7.26 -10.49
N TRP A 119 1.90 -8.49 -10.01
CA TRP A 119 1.63 -9.70 -10.79
C TRP A 119 0.16 -10.14 -10.75
N LEU A 120 -0.45 -10.19 -9.55
CA LEU A 120 -1.83 -10.65 -9.35
C LEU A 120 -2.87 -9.51 -9.43
N GLY A 121 -2.43 -8.27 -9.30
CA GLY A 121 -3.29 -7.11 -9.05
C GLY A 121 -3.39 -6.74 -7.57
N ARG A 122 -3.99 -5.58 -7.27
CA ARG A 122 -4.07 -5.02 -5.91
C ARG A 122 -5.13 -5.72 -5.07
N ARG A 123 -6.29 -6.03 -5.67
CA ARG A 123 -7.44 -6.60 -4.95
C ARG A 123 -7.18 -7.97 -4.32
N PRO A 124 -6.65 -8.98 -5.05
CA PRO A 124 -6.45 -10.32 -4.46
C PRO A 124 -5.44 -10.28 -3.30
N VAL A 125 -4.40 -9.46 -3.41
CA VAL A 125 -3.40 -9.28 -2.35
C VAL A 125 -4.02 -8.64 -1.11
N LEU A 126 -4.84 -7.59 -1.28
CA LEU A 126 -5.57 -6.97 -0.17
C LEU A 126 -6.52 -7.95 0.52
N ILE A 127 -7.29 -8.74 -0.24
CA ILE A 127 -8.24 -9.72 0.32
C ILE A 127 -7.50 -10.81 1.09
N LEU A 128 -6.40 -11.34 0.54
CA LEU A 128 -5.61 -12.38 1.19
C LEU A 128 -5.04 -11.90 2.53
N CYS A 129 -4.45 -10.69 2.55
CA CYS A 129 -3.91 -10.12 3.77
C CYS A 129 -5.01 -9.76 4.77
N ALA A 130 -6.13 -9.19 4.30
CA ALA A 130 -7.29 -8.89 5.14
C ALA A 130 -7.93 -10.15 5.74
N ALA A 131 -7.84 -11.32 5.08
CA ALA A 131 -8.26 -12.59 5.65
C ALA A 131 -7.24 -13.15 6.66
N LEU A 132 -5.95 -13.01 6.36
CA LEU A 132 -4.88 -13.52 7.21
C LEU A 132 -4.79 -12.78 8.56
N MET A 133 -5.08 -11.47 8.57
CA MET A 133 -5.07 -10.64 9.77
C MET A 133 -5.96 -11.17 10.91
N PRO A 134 -7.31 -11.28 10.74
CA PRO A 134 -8.18 -11.76 11.81
C PRO A 134 -7.89 -13.19 12.23
N LEU A 135 -7.42 -14.06 11.31
CA LEU A 135 -7.00 -15.42 11.65
C LEU A 135 -5.77 -15.43 12.56
N ALA A 136 -4.77 -14.61 12.25
CA ALA A 136 -3.56 -14.49 13.04
C ALA A 136 -3.81 -13.81 14.40
N THR A 137 -4.71 -12.83 14.44
CA THR A 137 -5.17 -12.17 15.68
C THR A 137 -5.93 -13.15 16.58
N LEU A 138 -6.83 -13.95 16.01
CA LEU A 138 -7.55 -15.00 16.75
C LEU A 138 -6.58 -16.06 17.28
N LEU A 139 -5.58 -16.44 16.48
CA LEU A 139 -4.53 -17.38 16.89
C LEU A 139 -3.76 -16.86 18.12
N SER A 140 -3.43 -15.57 18.17
CA SER A 140 -2.84 -14.94 19.37
C SER A 140 -3.76 -14.96 20.59
N GLY A 141 -5.07 -14.85 20.40
CA GLY A 141 -6.06 -14.93 21.49
C GLY A 141 -6.29 -16.34 22.03
N VAL A 142 -5.86 -17.39 21.31
CA VAL A 142 -6.02 -18.80 21.69
C VAL A 142 -4.68 -19.44 22.06
N SER A 143 -3.54 -18.86 21.65
CA SER A 143 -2.21 -19.44 21.81
C SER A 143 -1.80 -19.66 23.27
N THR A 144 -1.68 -20.89 23.72
CA THR A 144 -1.22 -21.24 25.09
C THR A 144 0.31 -21.35 25.18
N SER A 145 0.98 -21.61 24.06
CA SER A 145 2.44 -21.72 23.98
C SER A 145 3.06 -20.46 23.40
N PHE A 146 4.22 -20.06 23.94
CA PHE A 146 5.00 -18.93 23.45
C PHE A 146 5.37 -19.06 21.97
N GLY A 147 5.76 -20.25 21.51
CA GLY A 147 6.10 -20.46 20.09
C GLY A 147 4.92 -20.21 19.16
N VAL A 148 3.72 -20.64 19.56
CA VAL A 148 2.48 -20.39 18.79
C VAL A 148 2.14 -18.90 18.81
N TYR A 149 2.34 -18.22 19.93
CA TYR A 149 2.13 -16.77 20.04
C TYR A 149 3.10 -15.99 19.14
N ILE A 150 4.39 -16.32 19.15
CA ILE A 150 5.40 -15.73 18.25
C ILE A 150 5.04 -15.93 16.79
N LEU A 151 4.60 -17.14 16.42
CA LEU A 151 4.14 -17.41 15.06
C LEU A 151 2.91 -16.56 14.70
N ALA A 152 1.95 -16.43 15.61
CA ALA A 152 0.75 -15.65 15.39
C ALA A 152 1.06 -14.15 15.17
N ILE A 153 1.90 -13.54 15.99
CA ILE A 153 2.31 -12.14 15.82
C ILE A 153 3.20 -11.94 14.58
N ALA A 154 3.98 -12.95 14.18
CA ALA A 154 4.76 -12.91 12.94
C ALA A 154 3.83 -12.92 11.72
N LEU A 155 2.80 -13.76 11.71
CA LEU A 155 1.76 -13.77 10.68
C LEU A 155 0.97 -12.46 10.64
N GLN A 156 0.69 -11.87 11.81
CA GLN A 156 0.06 -10.56 11.88
C GLN A 156 0.94 -9.49 11.21
N GLY A 157 2.21 -9.43 11.59
CA GLY A 157 3.18 -8.53 10.99
C GLY A 157 3.25 -8.70 9.47
N LEU A 158 3.39 -9.94 9.01
CA LEU A 158 3.48 -10.27 7.58
C LEU A 158 2.26 -9.72 6.82
N ALA A 159 1.05 -9.98 7.29
CA ALA A 159 -0.16 -9.50 6.63
C ALA A 159 -0.29 -7.97 6.68
N ASN A 160 0.09 -7.34 7.78
CA ASN A 160 0.03 -5.87 7.91
C ASN A 160 1.02 -5.14 6.96
N GLY A 161 2.07 -5.81 6.49
CA GLY A 161 2.98 -5.27 5.47
C GLY A 161 2.30 -4.84 4.16
N VAL A 162 1.09 -5.34 3.88
CA VAL A 162 0.29 -4.93 2.71
C VAL A 162 -0.13 -3.46 2.77
N VAL A 163 -0.27 -2.91 3.98
CA VAL A 163 -0.76 -1.55 4.24
C VAL A 163 0.27 -0.49 3.82
N PHE A 164 1.55 -0.77 4.03
CA PHE A 164 2.62 0.15 3.64
C PHE A 164 3.04 0.01 2.18
N SER A 165 2.71 -1.11 1.54
CA SER A 165 3.05 -1.41 0.15
C SER A 165 1.85 -1.20 -0.79
N THR A 166 0.94 -2.16 -0.82
CA THR A 166 -0.17 -2.25 -1.78
C THR A 166 -1.21 -1.15 -1.55
N ALA A 167 -1.52 -0.83 -0.30
CA ALA A 167 -2.49 0.23 -0.01
C ALA A 167 -2.02 1.63 -0.44
N MET A 168 -0.71 1.91 -0.34
CA MET A 168 -0.15 3.15 -0.90
C MET A 168 -0.30 3.19 -2.42
N LEU A 169 -0.06 2.05 -3.09
CA LEU A 169 -0.26 1.92 -4.53
C LEU A 169 -1.73 2.14 -4.94
N VAL A 170 -2.70 1.69 -4.13
CA VAL A 170 -4.12 1.96 -4.39
C VAL A 170 -4.44 3.46 -4.30
N ILE A 171 -3.90 4.18 -3.31
CA ILE A 171 -4.13 5.63 -3.17
C ILE A 171 -3.52 6.38 -4.38
N ILE A 172 -2.33 5.94 -4.78
CA ILE A 172 -1.60 6.39 -5.96
C ILE A 172 -2.42 6.17 -7.23
N ASP A 173 -3.06 4.99 -7.39
CA ASP A 173 -3.90 4.64 -8.55
C ASP A 173 -5.19 5.49 -8.62
N LEU A 174 -5.71 5.94 -7.46
CA LEU A 174 -6.97 6.70 -7.34
C LEU A 174 -6.81 8.22 -7.46
N THR A 175 -5.58 8.73 -7.40
CA THR A 175 -5.28 10.17 -7.30
C THR A 175 -4.44 10.68 -8.47
N PHE A 176 -4.72 11.90 -8.89
CA PHE A 176 -3.87 12.60 -9.86
C PHE A 176 -2.54 13.02 -9.23
N ILE A 177 -1.50 13.18 -10.04
CA ILE A 177 -0.13 13.44 -9.55
C ILE A 177 -0.05 14.71 -8.69
N HIS A 178 -0.80 15.75 -9.04
CA HIS A 178 -0.84 17.03 -8.32
C HIS A 178 -1.56 16.94 -6.96
N GLN A 179 -2.45 15.96 -6.77
CA GLN A 179 -3.16 15.72 -5.51
C GLN A 179 -2.55 14.59 -4.69
N ARG A 180 -1.66 13.79 -5.29
CA ARG A 180 -1.14 12.55 -4.72
C ARG A 180 -0.44 12.77 -3.38
N SER A 181 0.43 13.76 -3.28
CA SER A 181 1.16 14.05 -2.02
C SER A 181 0.19 14.38 -0.89
N ASN A 182 -0.81 15.22 -1.16
CA ASN A 182 -1.84 15.58 -0.18
C ASN A 182 -2.71 14.38 0.21
N ALA A 183 -3.09 13.53 -0.75
CA ALA A 183 -3.89 12.34 -0.46
C ALA A 183 -3.11 11.30 0.37
N ILE A 184 -1.84 11.07 0.07
CA ILE A 184 -0.96 10.19 0.85
C ILE A 184 -0.77 10.77 2.26
N ALA A 185 -0.48 12.08 2.38
CA ALA A 185 -0.30 12.74 3.67
C ALA A 185 -1.57 12.71 4.52
N ALA A 186 -2.74 12.98 3.92
CA ALA A 186 -4.02 12.91 4.61
C ALA A 186 -4.34 11.48 5.08
N ASN A 187 -4.11 10.47 4.24
CA ASN A 187 -4.28 9.07 4.62
C ASN A 187 -3.34 8.68 5.76
N TRP A 188 -2.06 9.06 5.67
CA TRP A 188 -1.07 8.76 6.71
C TRP A 188 -1.41 9.43 8.04
N GLY A 189 -1.77 10.71 8.01
CA GLY A 189 -2.18 11.47 9.19
C GLY A 189 -3.44 10.90 9.84
N LEU A 190 -4.46 10.61 9.04
CA LEU A 190 -5.71 10.02 9.53
C LEU A 190 -5.49 8.62 10.09
N ALA A 191 -4.75 7.76 9.38
CA ALA A 191 -4.42 6.41 9.86
C ALA A 191 -3.71 6.46 11.21
N THR A 192 -2.65 7.27 11.32
CA THR A 192 -1.86 7.41 12.55
C THR A 192 -2.70 7.95 13.70
N PHE A 193 -3.53 8.96 13.45
CA PHE A 193 -4.43 9.52 14.45
C PHE A 193 -5.42 8.47 14.97
N VAL A 194 -6.08 7.73 14.06
CA VAL A 194 -7.02 6.67 14.44
C VAL A 194 -6.31 5.54 15.18
N THR A 195 -5.14 5.09 14.72
CA THR A 195 -4.33 4.08 15.41
C THR A 195 -4.04 4.50 16.86
N GLN A 196 -3.59 5.74 17.07
CA GLN A 196 -3.24 6.20 18.40
C GLN A 196 -4.46 6.30 19.32
N LEU A 197 -5.61 6.75 18.80
CA LEU A 197 -6.86 6.74 19.56
C LEU A 197 -7.28 5.32 19.96
N LEU A 198 -7.20 4.37 19.04
CA LEU A 198 -7.53 2.97 19.28
C LEU A 198 -6.63 2.36 20.37
N ILE A 199 -5.33 2.62 20.33
CA ILE A 199 -4.37 2.15 21.34
C ILE A 199 -4.68 2.76 22.72
N CYS A 200 -5.08 4.03 22.80
CA CYS A 200 -5.44 4.67 24.07
C CYS A 200 -6.69 4.05 24.73
N ILE A 201 -7.62 3.50 23.95
CA ILE A 201 -8.84 2.86 24.46
C ILE A 201 -8.55 1.49 25.10
N VAL A 202 -7.48 0.82 24.67
CA VAL A 202 -7.18 -0.56 25.07
C VAL A 202 -6.97 -0.70 26.60
N PRO A 203 -6.10 0.09 27.27
CA PRO A 203 -5.94 0.02 28.73
C PRO A 203 -7.20 0.43 29.52
N LEU A 204 -8.08 1.23 28.93
CA LEU A 204 -9.29 1.71 29.59
C LEU A 204 -10.40 0.66 29.62
N THR A 205 -10.34 -0.32 28.71
CA THR A 205 -11.40 -1.31 28.49
C THR A 205 -11.05 -2.69 29.01
N ASN A 206 -9.77 -2.99 29.25
CA ASN A 206 -9.30 -4.30 29.66
C ASN A 206 -8.22 -4.19 30.74
N ASP A 207 -8.33 -5.02 31.78
CA ASP A 207 -7.23 -5.26 32.71
C ASP A 207 -6.13 -6.06 32.00
N LEU A 208 -5.16 -5.34 31.43
CA LEU A 208 -4.07 -5.89 30.63
C LEU A 208 -3.23 -6.95 31.38
N SER A 209 -3.22 -6.92 32.71
CA SER A 209 -2.50 -7.86 33.57
C SER A 209 -3.12 -9.25 33.64
N THR A 210 -4.45 -9.37 33.46
CA THR A 210 -5.20 -10.62 33.67
C THR A 210 -6.01 -11.06 32.45
N GLN A 211 -6.29 -10.17 31.50
CA GLN A 211 -7.22 -10.43 30.39
C GLN A 211 -6.66 -10.08 28.99
N TRP A 212 -5.37 -10.34 28.74
CA TRP A 212 -4.77 -10.08 27.43
C TRP A 212 -5.29 -10.99 26.30
N ARG A 213 -5.74 -12.22 26.61
CA ARG A 213 -6.27 -13.18 25.60
C ARG A 213 -7.66 -12.78 25.06
N PRO A 214 -8.67 -12.46 25.92
CA PRO A 214 -9.95 -11.94 25.45
C PRO A 214 -9.83 -10.68 24.60
N MET A 215 -8.87 -9.80 24.93
CA MET A 215 -8.59 -8.59 24.17
C MET A 215 -8.34 -8.91 22.69
N TYR A 216 -7.43 -9.85 22.36
CA TYR A 216 -7.21 -10.26 20.96
C TYR A 216 -8.48 -10.78 20.27
N ARG A 217 -9.37 -11.47 21.00
CA ARG A 217 -10.62 -12.00 20.43
C ARG A 217 -11.61 -10.88 20.08
N VAL A 218 -11.70 -9.86 20.93
CA VAL A 218 -12.55 -8.69 20.67
C VAL A 218 -12.04 -7.92 19.46
N TRP A 219 -10.72 -7.77 19.34
CA TRP A 219 -10.09 -7.05 18.22
C TRP A 219 -10.06 -7.83 16.89
N ALA A 220 -10.23 -9.16 16.92
CA ALA A 220 -10.43 -9.94 15.70
C ALA A 220 -11.78 -9.63 15.02
N ILE A 221 -12.79 -9.13 15.76
CA ILE A 221 -14.11 -8.77 15.21
C ILE A 221 -14.03 -7.61 14.21
N PRO A 222 -13.48 -6.42 14.56
CA PRO A 222 -13.37 -5.32 13.59
C PRO A 222 -12.48 -5.68 12.39
N GLU A 223 -11.45 -6.50 12.56
CA GLU A 223 -10.65 -7.02 11.43
C GLU A 223 -11.47 -7.93 10.50
N ALA A 224 -12.30 -8.82 11.06
CA ALA A 224 -13.20 -9.65 10.27
C ALA A 224 -14.26 -8.82 9.52
N VAL A 225 -14.78 -7.75 10.15
CA VAL A 225 -15.68 -6.80 9.48
C VAL A 225 -14.95 -6.09 8.33
N LEU A 226 -13.72 -5.63 8.56
CA LEU A 226 -12.90 -5.01 7.51
C LEU A 226 -12.61 -5.96 6.36
N PHE A 227 -12.35 -7.24 6.63
CA PHE A 227 -12.21 -8.27 5.59
C PHE A 227 -13.44 -8.32 4.68
N VAL A 228 -14.64 -8.35 5.26
CA VAL A 228 -15.90 -8.34 4.49
C VAL A 228 -16.05 -7.04 3.70
N LEU A 229 -15.71 -5.90 4.30
CA LEU A 229 -15.77 -4.60 3.62
C LEU A 229 -14.78 -4.52 2.44
N VAL A 230 -13.56 -5.01 2.61
CA VAL A 230 -12.55 -5.08 1.53
C VAL A 230 -13.05 -5.99 0.40
N TRP A 231 -13.59 -7.15 0.75
CA TRP A 231 -14.09 -8.11 -0.23
C TRP A 231 -15.23 -7.54 -1.09
N LEU A 232 -16.17 -6.81 -0.48
CA LEU A 232 -17.36 -6.24 -1.13
C LEU A 232 -17.09 -4.92 -1.87
N PHE A 233 -16.37 -3.99 -1.25
CA PHE A 233 -16.34 -2.59 -1.70
C PHE A 233 -15.05 -2.17 -2.39
N VAL A 234 -13.97 -2.96 -2.33
CA VAL A 234 -12.70 -2.62 -2.97
C VAL A 234 -12.59 -3.33 -4.33
N PRO A 235 -12.85 -2.64 -5.45
CA PRO A 235 -12.60 -3.17 -6.80
C PRO A 235 -11.10 -3.23 -7.09
N GLU A 236 -10.75 -3.90 -8.20
CA GLU A 236 -9.38 -3.88 -8.71
C GLU A 236 -9.02 -2.46 -9.17
N THR A 237 -7.89 -1.94 -8.68
CA THR A 237 -7.37 -0.61 -9.02
C THR A 237 -6.18 -0.66 -9.97
N TYR A 238 -5.58 -1.85 -10.16
CA TYR A 238 -4.51 -2.02 -11.14
C TYR A 238 -5.07 -1.82 -12.56
N PHE A 239 -4.70 -0.71 -13.19
CA PHE A 239 -5.12 -0.39 -14.55
C PHE A 239 -3.93 0.07 -15.40
N LEU A 240 -3.59 -0.71 -16.43
CA LEU A 240 -2.57 -0.33 -17.41
C LEU A 240 -3.21 0.63 -18.42
N ARG A 241 -2.83 1.91 -18.38
CA ARG A 241 -3.40 2.93 -19.28
C ARG A 241 -2.82 2.78 -20.69
N PRO A 242 -3.65 2.90 -21.74
CA PRO A 242 -3.16 2.90 -23.11
C PRO A 242 -2.31 4.15 -23.39
N PRO A 243 -1.37 4.08 -24.34
CA PRO A 243 -0.59 5.23 -24.77
C PRO A 243 -1.49 6.35 -25.30
N VAL A 244 -1.22 7.60 -24.89
CA VAL A 244 -1.99 8.79 -25.32
C VAL A 244 -1.06 9.77 -26.04
N ALA A 245 -1.46 10.26 -27.20
CA ALA A 245 -0.75 11.34 -27.88
C ALA A 245 -1.09 12.70 -27.25
N LEU A 246 -0.07 13.46 -26.84
CA LEU A 246 -0.17 14.82 -26.30
C LEU A 246 0.90 15.69 -26.97
N ASP A 247 0.49 16.82 -27.55
CA ASP A 247 1.39 17.82 -28.17
C ASP A 247 2.39 17.21 -29.19
N GLY A 248 1.95 16.21 -29.96
CA GLY A 248 2.78 15.53 -30.97
C GLY A 248 3.72 14.44 -30.43
N ARG A 249 3.74 14.21 -29.11
CA ARG A 249 4.48 13.12 -28.46
C ARG A 249 3.53 12.07 -27.88
N ILE A 250 4.01 10.85 -27.67
CA ILE A 250 3.20 9.75 -27.15
C ILE A 250 3.61 9.46 -25.71
N LEU A 251 2.65 9.58 -24.81
CA LEU A 251 2.79 9.29 -23.39
C LEU A 251 2.44 7.84 -23.14
N VAL A 252 3.45 7.02 -22.86
CA VAL A 252 3.27 5.65 -22.36
C VAL A 252 3.43 5.68 -20.84
N GLN A 253 2.38 5.26 -20.15
CA GLN A 253 2.39 5.11 -18.70
C GLN A 253 2.44 3.62 -18.38
N GLY A 254 3.64 3.10 -18.12
CA GLY A 254 3.77 1.71 -17.69
C GLY A 254 3.16 1.49 -16.31
N GLY A 255 2.88 0.23 -15.93
CA GLY A 255 2.38 -0.13 -14.59
C GLY A 255 3.33 0.20 -13.42
N SER A 256 4.55 0.66 -13.74
CA SER A 256 5.54 1.24 -12.79
C SER A 256 5.43 2.76 -12.68
N GLU A 257 4.41 3.39 -13.28
CA GLU A 257 4.16 4.83 -13.31
C GLU A 257 5.28 5.71 -13.88
N LYS A 258 6.32 5.11 -14.45
CA LYS A 258 7.27 5.84 -15.28
C LYS A 258 6.53 6.30 -16.52
N ILE A 259 6.31 7.60 -16.60
CA ILE A 259 5.84 8.27 -17.80
C ILE A 259 7.02 8.30 -18.76
N ARG A 260 6.90 7.59 -19.89
CA ARG A 260 7.85 7.68 -20.99
C ARG A 260 7.20 8.46 -22.11
N MET A 261 7.88 9.49 -22.56
CA MET A 261 7.50 10.21 -23.79
C MET A 261 8.24 9.55 -24.95
N TYR A 262 7.51 9.21 -26.00
CA TYR A 262 8.05 8.73 -27.26
C TYR A 262 7.71 9.75 -28.33
N ASP A 263 8.62 9.98 -29.27
CA ASP A 263 8.37 10.94 -30.36
C ASP A 263 7.56 10.28 -31.49
N ASP A 264 7.61 8.95 -31.63
CA ASP A 264 6.89 8.20 -32.68
C ASP A 264 6.20 6.91 -32.19
N TRP A 265 5.13 6.51 -32.87
CA TRP A 265 4.31 5.34 -32.50
C TRP A 265 5.03 4.00 -32.64
N ASP A 266 6.10 3.97 -33.44
CA ASP A 266 6.89 2.76 -33.70
C ASP A 266 7.85 2.45 -32.54
N GLU A 267 8.11 3.43 -31.68
CA GLU A 267 8.97 3.29 -30.48
C GLU A 267 8.19 2.82 -29.24
N VAL A 268 6.85 2.84 -29.32
CA VAL A 268 5.96 2.47 -28.22
C VAL A 268 5.86 0.94 -28.09
N PRO A 269 6.26 0.34 -26.96
CA PRO A 269 6.07 -1.08 -26.73
C PRO A 269 4.57 -1.42 -26.66
N GLY A 270 4.04 -2.03 -27.72
CA GLY A 270 2.62 -2.36 -27.89
C GLY A 270 1.98 -1.88 -29.20
N GLY A 271 2.66 -1.02 -29.98
CA GLY A 271 2.19 -0.55 -31.29
C GLY A 271 1.02 0.44 -31.22
N ARG A 272 0.52 0.85 -32.40
CA ARG A 272 -0.59 1.82 -32.52
C ARG A 272 -1.88 1.23 -31.93
N PRO A 273 -2.65 1.98 -31.12
CA PRO A 273 -4.03 1.62 -30.84
C PRO A 273 -4.80 1.64 -32.16
N THR A 274 -5.40 0.51 -32.52
CA THR A 274 -6.30 0.43 -33.69
C THR A 274 -7.50 1.36 -33.51
N PRO A 275 -8.00 1.97 -34.60
CA PRO A 275 -9.04 3.00 -34.55
C PRO A 275 -10.35 2.55 -33.89
#